data_AF-X1F8K8-F1
#
_entry.id   AF-X1F8K8-F1
#
_cell.length_a   1.000
_cell.length_b   1.000
_cell.length_c   1.000
_cell.angle_alpha   90.00
_cell.angle_beta   90.00
_cell.angle_gamma   90.00
#
_symmetry.space_group_name_H-M   'P 1'
#
loop_
_entity.id
_entity.type
_entity.pdbx_description
1 polymer ?
#
loop_
_entity_poly.entity_id
_entity_poly.type
_entity_poly.pdbx_seq_one_letter_code
_entity_poly.pdbx_strand_id
1 'polypeptide(L)'
;SSIIDDTTGADQLSPVIITTGYTGNDLKVFACWRDERNLDANTDVDLYAVEITASGTNIYVDDEGTKTDQSEPAIGIDGYGHPYLVWINERTDICYAGSTFIDPDPLVPSTPAPVSSNTIIGTPFGFGSINDTDDVSVEIPAGAYLCDMNVTISKIRNPQKPPSNNRTFLYEFGPSGTTFSEPVTITIPYNATSLVSSPSAYWYNPLTGLYSQEGITDVEVIQISSGLYALRFKTTHFSIFGGGGSFGGIFGGGGGGGGCSMSTNSQDSIAGLLWPYIGLALVMVVLKLRDRRKRKAHNITKSGC
;
A
#
# COMPACT_ATOMS: atom_id res chain seq x y z
N SER A 1 26.03 6.28 15.38
CA SER A 1 24.57 6.10 15.37
C SER A 1 24.26 4.76 14.75
N SER A 2 23.31 4.00 15.33
CA SER A 2 22.85 2.73 14.76
C SER A 2 21.71 2.98 13.76
N ILE A 3 21.63 2.17 12.71
CA ILE A 3 20.48 2.12 11.79
C ILE A 3 19.41 1.12 12.24
N ILE A 4 19.71 0.36 13.29
CA ILE A 4 18.85 -0.66 13.87
C ILE A 4 17.90 0.03 14.84
N ASP A 5 16.59 -0.13 14.62
CA ASP A 5 15.52 0.36 15.50
C ASP A 5 15.09 -0.68 16.56
N ASP A 6 15.69 -1.88 16.51
CA ASP A 6 15.55 -2.89 17.56
C ASP A 6 16.10 -2.39 18.91
N THR A 7 15.35 -2.69 19.97
CA THR A 7 15.74 -2.40 21.35
C THR A 7 15.88 -3.65 22.21
N THR A 8 15.69 -4.85 21.63
CA THR A 8 15.78 -6.13 22.36
C THR A 8 17.24 -6.53 22.64
N GLY A 9 18.18 -6.00 21.87
CA GLY A 9 19.61 -6.35 21.97
C GLY A 9 19.95 -7.65 21.25
N ALA A 10 19.11 -8.06 20.30
CA ALA A 10 19.35 -9.23 19.48
C ALA A 10 20.53 -9.05 18.53
N ASP A 11 21.15 -10.17 18.14
CA ASP A 11 22.28 -10.17 17.21
C ASP A 11 21.84 -9.73 15.81
N GLN A 12 22.73 -8.97 15.18
CA GLN A 12 22.54 -8.37 13.86
C GLN A 12 23.69 -8.85 12.96
N LEU A 13 23.36 -9.68 11.97
CA LEU A 13 24.32 -10.50 11.25
C LEU A 13 24.24 -10.30 9.74
N SER A 14 25.33 -10.65 9.04
CA SER A 14 25.39 -10.71 7.57
C SER A 14 24.87 -9.45 6.84
N PRO A 15 25.32 -8.24 7.18
CA PRO A 15 24.83 -7.03 6.54
C PRO A 15 25.26 -6.96 5.07
N VAL A 16 24.34 -6.53 4.22
CA VAL A 16 24.57 -6.14 2.83
C VAL A 16 24.08 -4.73 2.59
N ILE A 17 24.73 -4.02 1.66
CA ILE A 17 24.47 -2.61 1.38
C ILE A 17 24.53 -2.34 -0.12
N ILE A 18 23.69 -1.43 -0.59
CA ILE A 18 23.73 -0.90 -1.95
C ILE A 18 23.40 0.59 -1.95
N THR A 19 23.86 1.28 -2.98
CA THR A 19 23.61 2.72 -3.15
C THR A 19 23.13 3.02 -4.56
N THR A 20 22.24 3.99 -4.69
CA THR A 20 21.92 4.65 -5.97
C THR A 20 22.09 6.16 -5.83
N GLY A 21 22.27 6.84 -6.96
CA GLY A 21 22.61 8.26 -6.98
C GLY A 21 24.03 8.54 -6.45
N TYR A 22 24.29 9.80 -6.14
CA TYR A 22 25.55 10.24 -5.54
C TYR A 22 25.33 11.49 -4.68
N THR A 23 26.31 11.86 -3.85
CA THR A 23 26.18 13.00 -2.94
C THR A 23 25.79 14.28 -3.69
N GLY A 24 24.65 14.88 -3.30
CA GLY A 24 24.09 16.06 -3.97
C GLY A 24 23.16 15.75 -5.14
N ASN A 25 22.95 14.48 -5.47
CA ASN A 25 22.04 14.01 -6.51
C ASN A 25 21.36 12.69 -6.11
N ASP A 26 20.33 12.81 -5.26
CA ASP A 26 19.44 11.70 -4.82
C ASP A 26 20.18 10.45 -4.33
N LEU A 27 21.25 10.64 -3.53
CA LEU A 27 21.93 9.51 -2.89
C LEU A 27 20.94 8.79 -1.97
N LYS A 28 20.63 7.55 -2.32
CA LYS A 28 19.90 6.60 -1.46
C LYS A 28 20.82 5.46 -1.11
N VAL A 29 20.77 5.05 0.14
CA VAL A 29 21.55 3.95 0.67
C VAL A 29 20.58 2.96 1.26
N PHE A 30 20.64 1.71 0.81
CA PHE A 30 19.82 0.63 1.32
C PHE A 30 20.71 -0.39 2.01
N ALA A 31 20.28 -0.85 3.18
CA ALA A 31 20.93 -1.94 3.87
C ALA A 31 19.92 -3.05 4.17
N CYS A 32 20.40 -4.29 4.21
CA CYS A 32 19.66 -5.44 4.70
C CYS A 32 20.57 -6.30 5.57
N TRP A 33 20.03 -6.90 6.62
CA TRP A 33 20.76 -7.76 7.54
C TRP A 33 19.83 -8.85 8.08
N ARG A 34 20.46 -9.89 8.63
CA ARG A 34 19.80 -10.90 9.44
C ARG A 34 19.65 -10.38 10.86
N ASP A 35 18.48 -10.56 11.42
CA ASP A 35 18.07 -9.99 12.69
C ASP A 35 17.43 -11.06 13.57
N GLU A 36 17.97 -11.20 14.77
CA GLU A 36 17.52 -12.20 15.74
C GLU A 36 16.39 -11.68 16.66
N ARG A 37 15.85 -10.48 16.41
CA ARG A 37 14.86 -9.83 17.30
C ARG A 37 13.56 -10.61 17.48
N ASN A 38 13.17 -11.44 16.51
CA ASN A 38 11.96 -12.25 16.56
C ASN A 38 12.23 -13.74 16.75
N LEU A 39 13.43 -14.13 17.20
CA LEU A 39 13.75 -15.51 17.56
C LEU A 39 12.65 -16.08 18.46
N ASP A 40 11.87 -17.01 17.92
CA ASP A 40 10.99 -17.85 18.73
C ASP A 40 11.71 -19.16 19.11
N ALA A 41 10.98 -20.10 19.74
CA ALA A 41 11.54 -21.37 20.18
C ALA A 41 12.17 -22.22 19.04
N ASN A 42 11.99 -21.84 17.77
CA ASN A 42 12.48 -22.55 16.59
C ASN A 42 13.78 -21.97 16.01
N THR A 43 14.45 -21.01 16.68
CA THR A 43 15.72 -20.38 16.24
C THR A 43 15.64 -19.63 14.91
N ASP A 44 14.47 -19.11 14.60
CA ASP A 44 14.19 -18.40 13.35
C ASP A 44 14.84 -17.00 13.30
N VAL A 45 15.61 -16.73 12.24
CA VAL A 45 16.29 -15.46 12.01
C VAL A 45 15.66 -14.78 10.82
N ASP A 46 15.27 -13.53 11.00
CA ASP A 46 14.53 -12.74 10.03
C ASP A 46 15.43 -11.81 9.24
N LEU A 47 14.99 -11.37 8.06
CA LEU A 47 15.63 -10.28 7.34
C LEU A 47 14.91 -8.96 7.58
N TYR A 48 15.72 -7.94 7.85
CA TYR A 48 15.27 -6.56 7.91
C TYR A 48 16.04 -5.71 6.92
N ALA A 49 15.33 -4.80 6.27
CA ALA A 49 15.88 -3.86 5.32
C ALA A 49 15.52 -2.42 5.67
N VAL A 50 16.35 -1.46 5.28
CA VAL A 50 16.08 -0.05 5.52
C VAL A 50 16.67 0.80 4.40
N GLU A 51 15.95 1.84 4.00
CA GLU A 51 16.56 3.00 3.37
C GLU A 51 17.18 3.85 4.49
N ILE A 52 18.51 3.97 4.49
CA ILE A 52 19.26 4.69 5.51
C ILE A 52 18.96 6.18 5.38
N THR A 53 18.00 6.61 6.18
CA THR A 53 17.62 8.01 6.39
C THR A 53 17.82 8.36 7.87
N ALA A 54 17.66 9.63 8.23
CA ALA A 54 17.78 10.07 9.62
C ALA A 54 16.76 9.42 10.58
N SER A 55 15.71 8.78 10.04
CA SER A 55 14.58 8.19 10.75
C SER A 55 14.12 6.86 10.13
N GLY A 56 15.04 6.11 9.52
CA GLY A 56 14.67 4.90 8.77
C GLY A 56 14.07 3.81 9.66
N THR A 57 12.81 3.46 9.40
CA THR A 57 12.14 2.29 10.00
C THR A 57 12.68 1.01 9.38
N ASN A 58 13.04 0.03 10.20
CA ASN A 58 13.45 -1.28 9.72
C ASN A 58 12.21 -2.02 9.18
N ILE A 59 12.28 -2.44 7.92
CA ILE A 59 11.21 -3.11 7.20
C ILE A 59 11.48 -4.61 7.25
N TYR A 60 10.50 -5.37 7.74
CA TYR A 60 10.53 -6.82 7.70
C TYR A 60 10.45 -7.32 6.25
N VAL A 61 11.32 -8.27 5.90
CA VAL A 61 11.38 -8.91 4.58
C VAL A 61 10.95 -10.37 4.75
N ASP A 62 9.92 -10.80 4.03
CA ASP A 62 9.38 -12.15 4.18
C ASP A 62 8.74 -12.69 2.89
N ASP A 63 8.60 -14.01 2.80
CA ASP A 63 8.03 -14.75 1.66
C ASP A 63 6.59 -15.24 1.84
N GLU A 64 5.79 -14.51 2.63
CA GLU A 64 4.34 -14.67 2.83
C GLU A 64 3.94 -15.60 4.00
N GLY A 65 4.54 -15.36 5.17
CA GLY A 65 4.00 -15.80 6.47
C GLY A 65 4.56 -17.11 7.00
N THR A 66 5.56 -17.69 6.32
CA THR A 66 6.42 -18.72 6.89
C THR A 66 7.52 -18.02 7.67
N LYS A 67 7.35 -17.95 8.99
CA LYS A 67 8.40 -17.54 9.94
C LYS A 67 9.49 -18.60 9.92
N THR A 68 10.42 -18.50 8.98
CA THR A 68 11.37 -19.55 8.67
C THR A 68 12.76 -19.00 8.36
N ASP A 69 13.81 -19.71 8.80
CA ASP A 69 15.20 -19.20 8.88
C ASP A 69 15.66 -18.58 7.55
N GLN A 70 15.74 -17.25 7.53
CA GLN A 70 16.15 -16.47 6.38
C GLN A 70 17.65 -16.17 6.47
N SER A 71 18.37 -16.44 5.37
CA SER A 71 19.82 -16.34 5.37
C SER A 71 20.40 -15.85 4.05
N GLU A 72 21.68 -15.46 4.11
CA GLU A 72 22.48 -15.07 2.95
C GLU A 72 21.82 -13.98 2.07
N PRO A 73 21.43 -12.82 2.65
CA PRO A 73 20.83 -11.77 1.86
C PRO A 73 21.83 -11.24 0.82
N ALA A 74 21.34 -10.96 -0.37
CA ALA A 74 22.03 -10.15 -1.37
C ALA A 74 21.06 -9.10 -1.91
N ILE A 75 21.58 -7.91 -2.21
CA ILE A 75 20.80 -6.76 -2.63
C ILE A 75 21.34 -6.17 -3.93
N GLY A 76 20.44 -5.83 -4.84
CA GLY A 76 20.70 -5.12 -6.10
C GLY A 76 19.76 -3.94 -6.27
N ILE A 77 19.98 -3.16 -7.33
CA ILE A 77 19.14 -2.00 -7.69
C ILE A 77 18.77 -2.10 -9.17
N ASP A 78 17.54 -1.72 -9.50
CA ASP A 78 17.06 -1.66 -10.88
C ASP A 78 17.44 -0.36 -11.61
N GLY A 79 17.03 -0.23 -12.88
CA GLY A 79 17.28 0.97 -13.68
C GLY A 79 16.60 2.25 -13.17
N TYR A 80 15.69 2.14 -12.21
CA TYR A 80 14.94 3.23 -11.61
C TYR A 80 15.40 3.57 -10.19
N GLY A 81 16.44 2.88 -9.68
CA GLY A 81 16.98 3.14 -8.35
C GLY A 81 16.26 2.40 -7.22
N HIS A 82 15.41 1.41 -7.54
CA HIS A 82 14.64 0.65 -6.57
C HIS A 82 15.34 -0.67 -6.19
N PRO A 83 15.46 -1.00 -4.89
CA PRO A 83 16.17 -2.19 -4.44
C PRO A 83 15.40 -3.49 -4.69
N TYR A 84 16.16 -4.54 -5.04
CA TYR A 84 15.74 -5.93 -5.06
C TYR A 84 16.61 -6.75 -4.12
N LEU A 85 15.98 -7.57 -3.29
CA LEU A 85 16.59 -8.48 -2.35
C LEU A 85 16.42 -9.91 -2.84
N VAL A 86 17.44 -10.73 -2.66
CA VAL A 86 17.37 -12.18 -2.77
C VAL A 86 17.93 -12.80 -1.50
N TRP A 87 17.39 -13.93 -1.07
CA TRP A 87 17.84 -14.64 0.12
C TRP A 87 17.52 -16.12 0.02
N ILE A 88 18.01 -16.90 0.97
CA ILE A 88 17.69 -18.31 1.13
C ILE A 88 16.71 -18.49 2.27
N ASN A 89 15.60 -19.20 2.02
CA ASN A 89 14.64 -19.62 3.05
C ASN A 89 14.82 -21.11 3.40
N GLU A 90 14.80 -21.46 4.69
CA GLU A 90 14.95 -22.82 5.27
C GLU A 90 16.12 -23.66 4.71
N ARG A 91 17.04 -23.01 3.99
CA ARG A 91 18.11 -23.65 3.19
C ARG A 91 17.57 -24.49 2.02
N THR A 92 16.34 -24.25 1.57
CA THR A 92 15.69 -25.00 0.48
C THR A 92 15.40 -24.16 -0.75
N ASP A 93 15.01 -22.90 -0.58
CA ASP A 93 14.52 -22.05 -1.66
C ASP A 93 15.27 -20.73 -1.76
N ILE A 94 15.45 -20.24 -2.98
CA ILE A 94 15.96 -18.89 -3.25
C ILE A 94 14.74 -17.97 -3.44
N CYS A 95 14.56 -17.07 -2.48
CA CYS A 95 13.47 -16.12 -2.43
C CYS A 95 13.92 -14.73 -2.92
N TYR A 96 12.98 -13.88 -3.31
CA TYR A 96 13.27 -12.50 -3.71
C TYR A 96 12.13 -11.53 -3.37
N ALA A 97 12.50 -10.27 -3.14
CA ALA A 97 11.59 -9.16 -2.91
C ALA A 97 12.06 -7.90 -3.65
N GLY A 98 11.12 -7.09 -4.13
CA GLY A 98 11.42 -5.75 -4.64
C GLY A 98 10.76 -4.68 -3.77
N SER A 99 11.33 -3.47 -3.73
CA SER A 99 10.57 -2.33 -3.21
C SER A 99 9.38 -2.03 -4.11
N THR A 100 8.21 -1.77 -3.52
CA THR A 100 7.03 -1.32 -4.25
C THR A 100 7.21 0.12 -4.72
N PHE A 101 6.91 0.41 -5.99
CA PHE A 101 6.95 1.79 -6.50
C PHE A 101 5.95 2.03 -7.63
N ILE A 102 5.61 3.30 -7.86
CA ILE A 102 4.84 3.73 -9.03
C ILE A 102 5.80 3.79 -10.21
N ASP A 103 5.46 3.12 -11.30
CA ASP A 103 6.25 3.15 -12.53
C ASP A 103 6.43 4.61 -13.00
N PRO A 104 7.68 5.09 -13.12
CA PRO A 104 7.95 6.46 -13.55
C PRO A 104 7.58 6.72 -15.01
N ASP A 105 7.40 5.65 -15.80
CA ASP A 105 6.92 5.71 -17.18
C ASP A 105 5.40 5.41 -17.20
N PRO A 106 4.52 6.42 -17.12
CA PRO A 106 3.09 6.20 -17.02
C PRO A 106 2.53 5.58 -18.31
N LEU A 107 1.53 4.70 -18.17
CA LEU A 107 0.75 4.18 -19.28
C LEU A 107 -0.02 5.30 -19.98
N VAL A 108 -0.53 6.24 -19.18
CA VAL A 108 -1.15 7.47 -19.66
C VAL A 108 -0.46 8.66 -19.03
N PRO A 109 0.29 9.47 -19.81
CA PRO A 109 0.95 10.66 -19.28
C PRO A 109 -0.08 11.70 -18.84
N SER A 110 0.39 12.76 -18.18
CA SER A 110 -0.43 13.85 -17.66
C SER A 110 -1.38 14.42 -18.72
N THR A 111 -2.63 13.98 -18.70
CA THR A 111 -3.63 14.25 -19.74
C THR A 111 -4.76 15.10 -19.16
N PRO A 112 -5.12 16.24 -19.79
CA PRO A 112 -6.20 17.09 -19.29
C PRO A 112 -7.55 16.37 -19.32
N ALA A 113 -8.24 16.36 -18.19
CA ALA A 113 -9.66 16.05 -18.08
C ALA A 113 -10.37 17.37 -17.77
N PRO A 114 -11.19 17.94 -18.67
CA PRO A 114 -11.95 19.18 -18.44
C PRO A 114 -13.31 18.95 -17.78
N VAL A 115 -13.77 19.92 -16.97
CA VAL A 115 -14.95 19.74 -16.10
C VAL A 115 -16.25 19.76 -16.92
N SER A 116 -16.19 20.42 -18.07
CA SER A 116 -17.33 20.69 -18.93
C SER A 116 -17.78 19.51 -19.80
N SER A 117 -17.05 18.40 -19.82
CA SER A 117 -17.35 17.27 -20.72
C SER A 117 -16.95 15.92 -20.16
N ASN A 118 -17.70 14.89 -20.55
CA ASN A 118 -17.32 13.51 -20.28
C ASN A 118 -15.97 13.23 -20.96
N THR A 119 -15.04 12.68 -20.19
CA THR A 119 -13.68 12.44 -20.66
C THR A 119 -13.29 11.00 -20.40
N ILE A 120 -12.65 10.37 -21.39
CA ILE A 120 -12.00 9.06 -21.23
C ILE A 120 -10.50 9.30 -21.27
N ILE A 121 -9.81 8.85 -20.23
CA ILE A 121 -8.35 8.90 -20.13
C ILE A 121 -7.84 7.45 -20.20
N GLY A 122 -6.94 7.16 -21.15
CA GLY A 122 -6.45 5.81 -21.45
C GLY A 122 -7.19 5.12 -22.60
N THR A 123 -7.09 3.79 -22.67
CA THR A 123 -7.69 3.01 -23.76
C THR A 123 -9.21 2.91 -23.58
N PRO A 124 -10.02 3.45 -24.50
CA PRO A 124 -11.47 3.46 -24.35
C PRO A 124 -12.05 2.04 -24.34
N PHE A 125 -13.06 1.83 -23.51
CA PHE A 125 -13.76 0.57 -23.45
C PHE A 125 -14.61 0.36 -24.71
N GLY A 126 -14.31 -0.68 -25.49
CA GLY A 126 -15.01 -0.98 -26.74
C GLY A 126 -14.40 -2.17 -27.48
N PHE A 127 -15.18 -2.76 -28.40
CA PHE A 127 -14.74 -3.90 -29.20
C PHE A 127 -13.51 -3.53 -30.05
N GLY A 128 -12.38 -4.20 -29.80
CA GLY A 128 -11.13 -4.06 -30.55
C GLY A 128 -10.16 -2.99 -30.02
N SER A 129 -10.53 -2.22 -28.99
CA SER A 129 -9.64 -1.23 -28.40
C SER A 129 -8.67 -1.84 -27.39
N ILE A 130 -9.15 -2.74 -26.53
CA ILE A 130 -8.35 -3.44 -25.51
C ILE A 130 -7.71 -4.68 -26.13
N ASN A 131 -6.39 -4.71 -26.18
CA ASN A 131 -5.56 -5.77 -26.74
C ASN A 131 -4.52 -6.32 -25.76
N ASP A 132 -4.19 -5.58 -24.69
CA ASP A 132 -3.26 -6.03 -23.65
C ASP A 132 -3.67 -5.56 -22.23
N THR A 133 -2.85 -5.91 -21.23
CA THR A 133 -3.09 -5.60 -19.81
C THR A 133 -2.80 -4.14 -19.42
N ASP A 134 -2.13 -3.41 -20.30
CA ASP A 134 -1.73 -2.02 -20.09
C ASP A 134 -2.73 -1.04 -20.75
N ASP A 135 -3.77 -1.55 -21.43
CA ASP A 135 -4.93 -0.81 -21.94
C ASP A 135 -5.91 -0.34 -20.84
N VAL A 136 -5.37 0.26 -19.78
CA VAL A 136 -6.11 0.76 -18.61
C VAL A 136 -6.75 2.11 -18.91
N SER A 137 -7.94 2.35 -18.36
CA SER A 137 -8.63 3.63 -18.52
C SER A 137 -9.54 4.04 -17.37
N VAL A 138 -9.89 5.32 -17.38
CA VAL A 138 -10.93 5.91 -16.55
C VAL A 138 -11.87 6.78 -17.38
N GLU A 139 -13.18 6.61 -17.16
CA GLU A 139 -14.24 7.46 -17.67
C GLU A 139 -14.68 8.43 -16.57
N ILE A 140 -14.54 9.73 -16.82
CA ILE A 140 -14.84 10.81 -15.87
C ILE A 140 -16.04 11.58 -16.40
N PRO A 141 -17.20 11.54 -15.72
CA PRO A 141 -18.37 12.32 -16.11
C PRO A 141 -18.13 13.83 -16.02
N ALA A 142 -18.81 14.59 -16.87
CA ALA A 142 -18.84 16.06 -16.79
C ALA A 142 -19.37 16.48 -15.42
N GLY A 143 -18.70 17.44 -14.76
CA GLY A 143 -19.10 17.91 -13.44
C GLY A 143 -18.79 16.95 -12.28
N ALA A 144 -18.07 15.84 -12.50
CA ALA A 144 -17.66 14.92 -11.43
C ALA A 144 -16.65 15.55 -10.44
N TYR A 145 -16.01 16.67 -10.78
CA TYR A 145 -15.07 17.40 -9.94
C TYR A 145 -15.20 18.92 -10.18
N LEU A 146 -14.51 19.76 -9.40
CA LEU A 146 -14.75 21.22 -9.35
C LEU A 146 -13.96 22.10 -10.34
N CYS A 147 -12.78 21.67 -10.80
CA CYS A 147 -11.90 22.46 -11.68
C CYS A 147 -10.95 21.56 -12.47
N ASP A 148 -10.69 21.91 -13.74
CA ASP A 148 -9.92 21.07 -14.68
C ASP A 148 -8.68 20.45 -14.03
N MET A 149 -8.46 19.16 -14.30
CA MET A 149 -7.34 18.42 -13.71
C MET A 149 -6.59 17.62 -14.77
N ASN A 150 -5.30 17.39 -14.52
CA ASN A 150 -4.54 16.45 -15.32
C ASN A 150 -4.53 15.09 -14.63
N VAL A 151 -4.86 14.06 -15.39
CA VAL A 151 -4.93 12.68 -14.93
C VAL A 151 -3.71 11.91 -15.44
N THR A 152 -3.19 11.04 -14.60
CA THR A 152 -2.14 10.07 -14.95
C THR A 152 -2.62 8.66 -14.63
N ILE A 153 -2.13 7.68 -15.39
CA ILE A 153 -2.31 6.27 -15.06
C ILE A 153 -0.96 5.59 -15.13
N SER A 154 -0.50 5.05 -13.99
CA SER A 154 0.79 4.37 -13.87
C SER A 154 0.63 2.97 -13.30
N LYS A 155 1.51 2.05 -13.69
CA LYS A 155 1.55 0.72 -13.10
C LYS A 155 2.23 0.76 -11.74
N ILE A 156 1.82 -0.08 -10.81
CA ILE A 156 2.61 -0.33 -9.59
C ILE A 156 3.53 -1.53 -9.84
N ARG A 157 4.82 -1.33 -9.58
CA ARG A 157 5.86 -2.36 -9.64
C ARG A 157 6.07 -2.99 -8.28
N ASN A 158 6.36 -4.30 -8.28
CA ASN A 158 6.53 -5.14 -7.10
C ASN A 158 5.42 -4.94 -6.04
N PRO A 159 4.14 -4.93 -6.43
CA PRO A 159 3.06 -4.69 -5.48
C PRO A 159 3.07 -5.74 -4.38
N GLN A 160 2.67 -5.35 -3.18
CA GLN A 160 2.41 -6.32 -2.12
C GLN A 160 1.34 -7.30 -2.58
N LYS A 161 1.44 -8.56 -2.15
CA LYS A 161 0.37 -9.50 -2.41
C LYS A 161 -0.78 -9.26 -1.43
N PRO A 162 -2.03 -9.37 -1.88
CA PRO A 162 -3.16 -9.42 -0.98
C PRO A 162 -3.18 -10.77 -0.24
N PRO A 163 -3.88 -10.86 0.90
CA PRO A 163 -3.85 -11.98 1.85
C PRO A 163 -4.19 -13.38 1.31
N SER A 164 -4.65 -13.51 0.06
CA SER A 164 -5.08 -14.77 -0.56
C SER A 164 -4.17 -15.25 -1.71
N ASN A 165 -2.92 -14.78 -1.77
CA ASN A 165 -1.87 -15.21 -2.72
C ASN A 165 -2.20 -15.08 -4.21
N ASN A 166 -3.16 -14.23 -4.53
CA ASN A 166 -3.57 -14.06 -5.90
C ASN A 166 -2.77 -12.94 -6.57
N ARG A 167 -2.36 -13.22 -7.80
CA ARG A 167 -1.70 -12.24 -8.67
C ARG A 167 -2.52 -10.96 -8.66
N THR A 168 -1.83 -9.88 -8.34
CA THR A 168 -2.42 -8.58 -8.13
C THR A 168 -1.85 -7.65 -9.16
N PHE A 169 -2.76 -7.06 -9.93
CA PHE A 169 -2.45 -6.00 -10.86
C PHE A 169 -2.88 -4.70 -10.19
N LEU A 170 -1.94 -3.80 -9.96
CA LEU A 170 -2.19 -2.51 -9.31
C LEU A 170 -1.79 -1.38 -10.26
N TYR A 171 -2.63 -0.35 -10.31
CA TYR A 171 -2.42 0.86 -11.09
C TYR A 171 -2.73 2.07 -10.22
N GLU A 172 -1.86 3.07 -10.26
CA GLU A 172 -2.10 4.39 -9.67
C GLU A 172 -2.90 5.23 -10.66
N PHE A 173 -3.99 5.82 -10.17
CA PHE A 173 -4.74 6.84 -10.87
C PHE A 173 -4.47 8.17 -10.20
N GLY A 174 -3.79 9.06 -10.91
CA GLY A 174 -3.34 10.35 -10.40
C GLY A 174 -4.30 11.49 -10.74
N PRO A 175 -4.42 12.52 -9.88
CA PRO A 175 -3.72 12.64 -8.59
C PRO A 175 -4.41 11.81 -7.50
N SER A 176 -3.67 10.90 -6.86
CA SER A 176 -4.16 10.09 -5.74
C SER A 176 -4.79 10.93 -4.63
N GLY A 177 -5.92 10.47 -4.08
CA GLY A 177 -6.71 11.19 -3.08
C GLY A 177 -7.73 12.17 -3.66
N THR A 178 -7.79 12.36 -4.98
CA THR A 178 -8.85 13.16 -5.62
C THR A 178 -10.20 12.52 -5.35
N THR A 179 -11.19 13.32 -4.92
CA THR A 179 -12.56 12.87 -4.66
C THR A 179 -13.53 13.43 -5.69
N PHE A 180 -14.50 12.63 -6.11
CA PHE A 180 -15.49 12.98 -7.12
C PHE A 180 -16.90 13.08 -6.50
N SER A 181 -17.67 14.08 -6.95
CA SER A 181 -19.09 14.24 -6.60
C SER A 181 -19.99 13.25 -7.33
N GLU A 182 -19.55 12.76 -8.48
CA GLU A 182 -20.17 11.66 -9.21
C GLU A 182 -19.16 10.53 -9.43
N PRO A 183 -19.56 9.26 -9.32
CA PRO A 183 -18.62 8.15 -9.51
C PRO A 183 -17.99 8.14 -10.91
N VAL A 184 -16.68 7.95 -10.97
CA VAL A 184 -15.93 7.68 -12.19
C VAL A 184 -15.91 6.18 -12.47
N THR A 185 -15.76 5.77 -13.73
CA THR A 185 -15.69 4.35 -14.10
C THR A 185 -14.26 3.96 -14.46
N ILE A 186 -13.68 3.02 -13.71
CA ILE A 186 -12.35 2.48 -13.96
C ILE A 186 -12.47 1.18 -14.75
N THR A 187 -11.61 0.99 -15.74
CA THR A 187 -11.47 -0.26 -16.51
C THR A 187 -10.02 -0.72 -16.47
N ILE A 188 -9.77 -1.92 -15.93
CA ILE A 188 -8.44 -2.51 -15.83
C ILE A 188 -8.43 -3.87 -16.54
N PRO A 189 -7.76 -3.99 -17.69
CA PRO A 189 -7.59 -5.28 -18.35
C PRO A 189 -6.64 -6.19 -17.58
N TYR A 190 -6.94 -7.49 -17.61
CA TYR A 190 -6.11 -8.51 -16.96
C TYR A 190 -6.18 -9.84 -17.71
N ASN A 191 -5.09 -10.60 -17.64
CA ASN A 191 -5.05 -11.97 -18.14
C ASN A 191 -5.67 -12.92 -17.10
N ALA A 192 -6.74 -13.61 -17.47
CA ALA A 192 -7.33 -14.63 -16.61
C ALA A 192 -6.37 -15.81 -16.48
N THR A 193 -6.11 -16.19 -15.24
CA THR A 193 -5.45 -17.45 -14.89
C THR A 193 -6.40 -18.27 -14.04
N SER A 194 -6.04 -19.52 -13.74
CA SER A 194 -6.80 -20.35 -12.78
C SER A 194 -6.98 -19.67 -11.42
N LEU A 195 -6.08 -18.75 -11.04
CA LEU A 195 -6.11 -18.02 -9.78
C LEU A 195 -6.95 -16.75 -9.82
N VAL A 196 -7.19 -16.14 -10.99
CA VAL A 196 -7.88 -14.82 -11.10
C VAL A 196 -9.01 -14.83 -12.13
N SER A 197 -9.77 -15.91 -12.22
CA SER A 197 -10.88 -16.02 -13.19
C SER A 197 -12.07 -15.11 -12.87
N SER A 198 -12.24 -14.70 -11.61
CA SER A 198 -13.32 -13.80 -11.15
C SER A 198 -12.79 -12.87 -10.06
N PRO A 199 -12.00 -11.84 -10.41
CA PRO A 199 -11.30 -11.04 -9.43
C PRO A 199 -12.24 -10.12 -8.65
N SER A 200 -11.90 -9.86 -7.38
CA SER A 200 -12.50 -8.76 -6.62
C SER A 200 -11.73 -7.47 -6.90
N ALA A 201 -12.45 -6.35 -7.06
CA ALA A 201 -11.86 -5.02 -7.13
C ALA A 201 -11.57 -4.49 -5.71
N TYR A 202 -10.44 -3.82 -5.55
CA TYR A 202 -10.02 -3.18 -4.30
C TYR A 202 -9.10 -1.98 -4.60
N TRP A 203 -8.87 -1.16 -3.58
CA TRP A 203 -7.81 -0.16 -3.56
C TRP A 203 -6.82 -0.44 -2.44
N TYR A 204 -5.56 -0.06 -2.67
CA TYR A 204 -4.45 -0.22 -1.72
C TYR A 204 -4.15 1.12 -1.04
N ASN A 205 -4.09 1.11 0.30
CA ASN A 205 -3.66 2.26 1.08
C ASN A 205 -2.16 2.13 1.41
N PRO A 206 -1.28 2.90 0.76
CA PRO A 206 0.16 2.81 1.02
C PRO A 206 0.55 3.30 2.42
N LEU A 207 -0.30 4.10 3.10
CA LEU A 207 -0.02 4.58 4.45
C LEU A 207 -0.27 3.52 5.51
N THR A 208 -1.23 2.62 5.29
CA THR A 208 -1.58 1.57 6.25
C THR A 208 -1.14 0.18 5.81
N GLY A 209 -0.71 0.01 4.55
CA GLY A 209 -0.40 -1.30 3.97
C GLY A 209 -1.64 -2.19 3.76
N LEU A 210 -2.86 -1.62 3.83
CA LEU A 210 -4.10 -2.40 3.80
C LEU A 210 -4.86 -2.19 2.50
N TYR A 211 -5.57 -3.25 2.10
CA TYR A 211 -6.53 -3.23 1.00
C TYR A 211 -7.95 -2.94 1.50
N SER A 212 -8.74 -2.24 0.70
CA SER A 212 -10.15 -1.93 0.99
C SER A 212 -11.00 -2.01 -0.28
N GLN A 213 -12.29 -2.31 -0.10
CA GLN A 213 -13.31 -2.25 -1.16
C GLN A 213 -14.25 -1.05 -0.99
N GLU A 214 -13.99 -0.20 0.02
CA GLU A 214 -14.82 0.96 0.30
C GLU A 214 -14.83 1.94 -0.88
N GLY A 215 -16.02 2.43 -1.23
CA GLY A 215 -16.18 3.36 -2.36
C GLY A 215 -16.01 2.71 -3.73
N ILE A 216 -16.01 1.38 -3.83
CA ILE A 216 -16.07 0.63 -5.09
C ILE A 216 -17.47 0.03 -5.26
N THR A 217 -18.11 0.28 -6.39
CA THR A 217 -19.46 -0.20 -6.73
C THR A 217 -19.53 -0.66 -8.17
N ASP A 218 -20.65 -1.27 -8.58
CA ASP A 218 -20.93 -1.67 -9.97
C ASP A 218 -19.79 -2.49 -10.60
N VAL A 219 -19.27 -3.48 -9.87
CA VAL A 219 -18.16 -4.32 -10.33
C VAL A 219 -18.64 -5.30 -11.39
N GLU A 220 -17.99 -5.26 -12.55
CA GLU A 220 -18.25 -6.06 -13.73
C GLU A 220 -16.96 -6.76 -14.18
N VAL A 221 -17.07 -8.05 -14.52
CA VAL A 221 -15.99 -8.81 -15.15
C VAL A 221 -16.41 -9.12 -16.57
N ILE A 222 -15.69 -8.57 -17.54
CA ILE A 222 -16.07 -8.61 -18.95
C ILE A 222 -14.99 -9.34 -19.74
N GLN A 223 -15.35 -10.37 -20.49
CA GLN A 223 -14.42 -11.06 -21.38
C GLN A 223 -14.17 -10.21 -22.63
N ILE A 224 -12.90 -9.89 -22.90
CA ILE A 224 -12.48 -9.12 -24.09
C ILE A 224 -12.12 -10.08 -25.23
N SER A 225 -11.31 -11.09 -24.92
CA SER A 225 -10.91 -12.14 -25.86
C SER A 225 -10.57 -13.44 -25.13
N SER A 226 -10.02 -14.44 -25.82
CA SER A 226 -9.60 -15.69 -25.17
C SER A 226 -8.43 -15.41 -24.22
N GLY A 227 -8.70 -15.45 -22.90
CA GLY A 227 -7.69 -15.26 -21.86
C GLY A 227 -7.52 -13.82 -21.38
N LEU A 228 -8.05 -12.82 -22.11
CA LEU A 228 -8.03 -11.41 -21.72
C LEU A 228 -9.42 -10.95 -21.29
N TYR A 229 -9.48 -10.35 -20.10
CA TYR A 229 -10.69 -9.84 -19.46
C TYR A 229 -10.47 -8.40 -19.03
N ALA A 230 -11.55 -7.69 -18.71
CA ALA A 230 -11.52 -6.37 -18.10
C ALA A 230 -12.32 -6.39 -16.80
N LEU A 231 -11.69 -5.90 -15.73
CA LEU A 231 -12.33 -5.60 -14.46
C LEU A 231 -12.78 -4.14 -14.52
N ARG A 232 -14.11 -3.93 -14.54
CA ARG A 232 -14.72 -2.61 -14.66
C ARG A 232 -15.53 -2.31 -13.40
N PHE A 233 -15.41 -1.11 -12.85
CA PHE A 233 -16.12 -0.72 -11.63
C PHE A 233 -16.23 0.78 -11.51
N LYS A 234 -17.13 1.25 -10.64
CA LYS A 234 -17.26 2.68 -10.31
C LYS A 234 -16.61 3.00 -8.97
N THR A 235 -16.07 4.21 -8.86
CA THR A 235 -15.53 4.73 -7.60
C THR A 235 -15.68 6.24 -7.49
N THR A 236 -15.64 6.76 -6.26
CA THR A 236 -15.73 8.20 -5.96
C THR A 236 -14.39 8.84 -5.64
N HIS A 237 -13.28 8.12 -5.84
CA HIS A 237 -11.96 8.68 -5.58
C HIS A 237 -10.87 8.07 -6.46
N PHE A 238 -9.76 8.79 -6.57
CA PHE A 238 -8.51 8.30 -7.14
C PHE A 238 -7.61 7.74 -6.06
N SER A 239 -7.02 6.59 -6.35
CA SER A 239 -6.21 5.77 -5.47
C SER A 239 -5.39 4.79 -6.32
N ILE A 240 -4.61 3.96 -5.65
CA ILE A 240 -4.04 2.75 -6.24
C ILE A 240 -5.14 1.68 -6.30
N PHE A 241 -5.60 1.35 -7.49
CA PHE A 241 -6.65 0.36 -7.71
C PHE A 241 -6.11 -0.92 -8.34
N GLY A 242 -6.82 -2.02 -8.12
CA GLY A 242 -6.49 -3.26 -8.78
C GLY A 242 -7.50 -4.37 -8.55
N GLY A 243 -7.08 -5.56 -8.95
CA GLY A 243 -7.88 -6.77 -8.80
C GLY A 243 -7.03 -7.98 -8.49
N GLY A 244 -7.65 -8.93 -7.80
CA GLY A 244 -7.02 -10.16 -7.34
C GLY A 244 -8.07 -11.15 -6.84
N GLY A 245 -7.66 -12.08 -6.00
CA GLY A 245 -8.53 -13.15 -5.48
C GLY A 245 -9.76 -12.71 -4.72
N SER A 246 -10.55 -13.72 -4.33
CA SER A 246 -11.69 -13.50 -3.44
C SER A 246 -11.20 -12.78 -2.18
N PHE A 247 -11.83 -11.65 -1.86
CA PHE A 247 -11.49 -10.85 -0.69
C PHE A 247 -12.01 -11.57 0.56
N GLY A 248 -11.22 -12.52 1.07
CA GLY A 248 -11.51 -13.25 2.29
C GLY A 248 -11.30 -12.34 3.50
N GLY A 249 -12.39 -11.83 4.08
CA GLY A 249 -12.33 -11.17 5.38
C GLY A 249 -11.95 -12.16 6.45
N ILE A 250 -10.65 -12.23 6.80
CA ILE A 250 -10.03 -12.55 8.09
C ILE A 250 -8.52 -12.48 7.83
N PHE A 251 -7.83 -11.62 8.58
CA PHE A 251 -6.37 -11.47 8.56
C PHE A 251 -5.73 -12.80 9.00
N GLY A 252 -5.21 -13.57 8.06
CA GLY A 252 -4.55 -14.84 8.32
C GLY A 252 -3.79 -15.27 7.09
N GLY A 253 -2.46 -15.25 7.19
CA GLY A 253 -1.56 -15.52 6.08
C GLY A 253 -1.66 -16.94 5.52
N GLY A 254 -1.12 -17.09 4.32
CA GLY A 254 -0.68 -18.40 3.86
C GLY A 254 -0.72 -18.54 2.35
N GLY A 255 0.46 -18.48 1.73
CA GLY A 255 0.94 -19.50 0.80
C GLY A 255 0.50 -19.41 -0.67
N GLY A 256 1.29 -18.72 -1.49
CA GLY A 256 1.28 -18.91 -2.94
C GLY A 256 2.40 -18.14 -3.64
N GLY A 257 3.34 -18.90 -4.20
CA GLY A 257 4.60 -18.42 -4.76
C GLY A 257 4.47 -17.36 -5.86
N GLY A 258 5.37 -16.37 -5.79
CA GLY A 258 5.64 -15.40 -6.86
C GLY A 258 5.77 -13.95 -6.39
N GLY A 259 6.97 -13.55 -5.97
CA GLY A 259 7.40 -12.16 -5.76
C GLY A 259 6.99 -11.54 -4.43
N CYS A 260 7.95 -11.35 -3.52
CA CYS A 260 7.72 -10.78 -2.20
C CYS A 260 7.88 -9.24 -2.25
N SER A 261 7.29 -8.52 -1.31
CA SER A 261 7.39 -7.06 -1.25
C SER A 261 7.88 -6.62 0.11
N MET A 262 8.69 -5.55 0.17
CA MET A 262 9.03 -4.91 1.44
C MET A 262 7.83 -4.06 1.92
N SER A 263 7.30 -4.35 3.11
CA SER A 263 6.17 -3.63 3.72
C SER A 263 6.54 -2.99 5.04
N THR A 264 6.13 -1.74 5.25
CA THR A 264 6.32 -0.99 6.50
C THR A 264 5.42 -1.47 7.64
N ASN A 265 5.03 -2.75 7.68
CA ASN A 265 4.17 -3.28 8.74
C ASN A 265 4.96 -3.39 10.06
N SER A 266 5.18 -2.26 10.72
CA SER A 266 5.34 -2.25 12.17
C SER A 266 4.04 -2.76 12.76
N GLN A 267 4.07 -3.88 13.48
CA GLN A 267 2.98 -4.30 14.36
C GLN A 267 2.90 -3.31 15.54
N ASP A 268 2.47 -2.08 15.27
CA ASP A 268 2.13 -1.12 16.30
C ASP A 268 0.74 -1.47 16.82
N SER A 269 0.73 -1.98 18.05
CA SER A 269 -0.49 -2.15 18.85
C SER A 269 -1.34 -0.88 18.76
N ILE A 270 -2.60 -1.04 18.32
CA ILE A 270 -3.64 0.00 18.23
C ILE A 270 -3.77 0.83 19.53
N ALA A 271 -3.28 0.30 20.66
CA ALA A 271 -3.17 1.02 21.92
C ALA A 271 -2.34 2.33 21.82
N GLY A 272 -1.31 2.38 20.96
CA GLY A 272 -0.48 3.57 20.74
C GLY A 272 -1.25 4.75 20.14
N LEU A 273 -2.14 4.47 19.17
CA LEU A 273 -2.95 5.47 18.49
C LEU A 273 -4.05 6.09 19.40
N LEU A 274 -4.46 5.39 20.46
CA LEU A 274 -5.56 5.81 21.32
C LEU A 274 -5.13 6.68 22.51
N TRP A 275 -3.84 6.67 22.87
CA TRP A 275 -3.32 7.49 23.98
C TRP A 275 -3.58 8.99 23.86
N PRO A 276 -3.43 9.63 22.68
CA PRO A 276 -3.73 11.06 22.54
C PRO A 276 -5.22 11.35 22.81
N TYR A 277 -6.12 10.47 22.37
CA TYR A 277 -7.56 10.64 22.51
C TYR A 277 -8.05 10.35 23.94
N ILE A 278 -7.46 9.36 24.62
CA ILE A 278 -7.73 9.09 26.04
C ILE A 278 -7.26 10.28 26.90
N GLY A 279 -6.08 10.83 26.61
CA GLY A 279 -5.56 12.03 27.26
C GLY A 279 -6.50 13.23 27.08
N LEU A 280 -6.95 13.48 25.85
CA LEU A 280 -7.90 14.54 25.54
C LEU A 280 -9.24 14.38 26.28
N ALA A 281 -9.76 13.15 26.33
CA ALA A 281 -11.00 12.83 27.04
C ALA A 281 -10.90 13.09 28.56
N LEU A 282 -9.78 12.72 29.18
CA LEU A 282 -9.53 12.98 30.60
C LEU A 282 -9.45 14.48 30.90
N VAL A 283 -8.76 15.26 30.06
CA VAL A 283 -8.69 16.72 30.19
C VAL A 283 -10.09 17.33 30.09
N MET A 284 -10.90 16.90 29.12
CA MET A 284 -12.28 17.36 28.94
C MET A 284 -13.16 17.03 30.16
N VAL A 285 -13.01 15.86 30.77
CA VAL A 285 -13.73 15.47 32.00
C VAL A 285 -13.32 16.37 33.18
N VAL A 286 -12.02 16.60 33.37
CA VAL A 286 -11.50 17.48 34.45
C VAL A 286 -12.03 18.90 34.30
N LEU A 287 -12.01 19.45 33.07
CA LEU A 287 -12.56 20.77 32.79
C LEU A 287 -14.06 20.84 33.09
N LYS A 288 -14.83 19.81 32.70
CA LYS A 288 -16.28 19.75 32.96
C LYS A 288 -16.61 19.66 34.45
N LEU A 289 -15.80 18.94 35.23
CA LEU A 289 -15.94 18.85 36.69
C LEU A 289 -15.57 20.17 37.37
N ARG A 290 -14.50 20.82 36.93
CA ARG A 290 -14.09 22.14 37.44
C ARG A 290 -15.13 23.21 37.14
N ASP A 291 -15.74 23.16 35.97
CA ASP A 291 -16.77 24.10 35.55
C ASP A 291 -18.09 23.90 36.33
N ARG A 292 -18.49 22.64 36.59
CA ARG A 292 -19.61 22.33 37.49
C ARG A 292 -19.39 22.85 38.91
N ARG A 293 -18.16 22.76 39.44
CA ARG A 293 -17.82 23.31 40.77
C ARG A 293 -17.91 24.83 40.80
N LYS A 294 -17.44 25.53 39.75
CA LYS A 294 -17.56 26.99 39.63
C LYS A 294 -19.01 27.45 39.54
N ARG A 295 -19.87 26.75 38.79
CA ARG A 295 -21.32 27.07 38.73
C ARG A 295 -22.02 26.87 40.07
N LYS A 296 -21.68 25.81 40.82
CA LYS A 296 -22.21 25.62 42.19
C LYS A 296 -21.75 26.73 43.14
N ALA A 297 -20.49 27.15 43.07
CA ALA A 297 -19.98 28.25 43.89
C ALA A 297 -20.68 29.59 43.56
N HIS A 298 -20.90 29.89 42.28
CA HIS A 298 -21.61 31.11 41.84
C HIS A 298 -23.08 31.14 42.26
N ASN A 299 -23.77 29.99 42.30
CA ASN A 299 -25.16 29.92 42.77
C ASN A 299 -25.30 30.10 44.29
N ILE A 300 -24.30 29.70 45.08
CA ILE A 300 -24.28 29.93 46.54
C ILE A 300 -24.06 31.41 46.86
N THR A 301 -23.33 32.16 46.01
CA THR A 301 -23.10 33.60 46.23
C THR A 301 -24.33 34.46 45.87
N LYS A 302 -25.29 33.93 45.12
CA LYS A 302 -26.54 34.64 44.72
C LYS A 302 -27.73 34.39 45.65
N SER A 303 -27.66 33.41 46.57
CA SER A 303 -28.76 33.12 47.53
C SER A 303 -28.56 33.77 48.90
N GLY A 304 -27.65 34.74 49.01
CA GLY A 304 -27.39 35.52 50.22
C GLY A 304 -27.78 36.98 50.06
N CYS A 305 -29.08 37.24 49.93
CA CYS A 305 -29.80 38.47 50.26
C CYS A 305 -31.23 38.08 50.60
#